data_AF-A0A923RSP4-F1
#
_entry.id   AF-A0A923RSP4-F1
#
_cell.length_a   1.000
_cell.length_b   1.000
_cell.length_c   1.000
_cell.angle_alpha   90.00
_cell.angle_beta   90.00
_cell.angle_gamma   90.00
#
_symmetry.space_group_name_H-M   'P 1'
#
loop_
_entity.id
_entity.type
_entity.pdbx_description
1 polymer ?
#
loop_
_entity_poly.entity_id
_entity_poly.type
_entity_poly.pdbx_seq_one_letter_code
_entity_poly.pdbx_strand_id
1 'polypeptide(L)'
;MKQRNVRSIGIAGSICGSGVTHLSIALANYAASGLGEKTACLELSRHGELRHWKAVNEKNYFTDAGISYYPDVQKDKIPILLNRDYDKIIMDVGDAYIEFREELLRCDQKIVLLNLNPWQEFAAERLIRMMQSEDWGGIKPVFAGVFIEDAVRKKFEKTYGIQMLKIPWIPDPRCIHTEDFSCMEYLLNAIGKGKRKKSRLPF
;
A
#
# COMPACT_ATOMS: atom_id res chain seq x y z
N MET A 1 30.39 2.63 -6.24
CA MET A 1 29.20 2.95 -5.42
C MET A 1 28.07 2.04 -5.87
N LYS A 2 27.40 1.30 -4.95
CA LYS A 2 26.18 0.56 -5.31
C LYS A 2 25.07 1.60 -5.53
N GLN A 3 24.52 1.67 -6.74
CA GLN A 3 23.28 2.41 -7.00
C GLN A 3 22.21 1.81 -6.09
N ARG A 4 21.76 2.58 -5.10
CA ARG A 4 20.74 2.16 -4.15
C ARG A 4 19.41 2.63 -4.74
N ASN A 5 18.75 1.75 -5.48
CA ASN A 5 17.45 2.06 -6.07
C ASN A 5 16.40 2.07 -4.95
N VAL A 6 15.69 3.19 -4.82
CA VAL A 6 14.49 3.29 -3.97
C VAL A 6 13.50 2.20 -4.38
N ARG A 7 12.86 1.56 -3.40
CA ARG A 7 11.75 0.62 -3.67
C ARG A 7 10.42 1.33 -3.46
N SER A 8 9.58 1.34 -4.47
CA SER A 8 8.26 1.95 -4.44
C SER A 8 7.14 0.91 -4.25
N ILE A 9 6.23 1.18 -3.33
CA ILE A 9 5.05 0.36 -3.04
C ILE A 9 3.82 1.22 -3.30
N GLY A 10 3.03 0.88 -4.31
CA GLY A 10 1.77 1.59 -4.59
C GLY A 10 0.58 0.83 -4.02
N ILE A 11 -0.32 1.55 -3.37
CA ILE A 11 -1.49 0.98 -2.69
C ILE A 11 -2.73 1.73 -3.18
N ALA A 12 -3.65 1.00 -3.81
CA ALA A 12 -4.93 1.54 -4.27
C ALA A 12 -6.10 0.79 -3.61
N GLY A 13 -7.26 1.44 -3.52
CA GLY A 13 -8.47 0.90 -2.92
C GLY A 13 -9.65 0.93 -3.88
N SER A 14 -10.59 0.01 -3.68
CA SER A 14 -11.85 -0.01 -4.43
C SER A 14 -12.71 1.23 -4.22
N ILE A 15 -12.63 1.84 -3.04
CA ILE A 15 -13.42 3.00 -2.64
C ILE A 15 -12.74 3.73 -1.46
N CYS A 16 -13.04 5.02 -1.26
CA CYS A 16 -12.72 5.73 -0.03
C CYS A 16 -13.20 4.92 1.20
N GLY A 17 -12.34 4.78 2.21
CA GLY A 17 -12.59 3.92 3.37
C GLY A 17 -12.19 2.45 3.21
N SER A 18 -11.54 2.06 2.11
CA SER A 18 -10.94 0.71 1.95
C SER A 18 -9.71 0.44 2.84
N GLY A 19 -9.26 1.42 3.63
CA GLY A 19 -8.10 1.27 4.52
C GLY A 19 -6.74 1.50 3.86
N VAL A 20 -6.68 2.15 2.70
CA VAL A 20 -5.43 2.42 1.96
C VAL A 20 -4.47 3.26 2.80
N THR A 21 -4.94 4.37 3.37
CA THR A 21 -4.13 5.23 4.24
C THR A 21 -3.65 4.50 5.49
N HIS A 22 -4.54 3.72 6.12
CA HIS A 22 -4.19 2.89 7.28
C HIS A 22 -3.07 1.90 6.96
N LEU A 23 -3.19 1.16 5.87
CA LEU A 23 -2.17 0.22 5.44
C LEU A 23 -0.88 0.92 5.00
N SER A 24 -0.99 2.09 4.37
CA SER A 24 0.18 2.89 3.96
C SER A 24 1.01 3.32 5.17
N ILE A 25 0.35 3.80 6.22
CA ILE A 25 1.00 4.16 7.49
C ILE A 25 1.59 2.92 8.17
N ALA A 26 0.87 1.79 8.17
CA ALA A 26 1.35 0.52 8.73
C ALA A 26 2.63 0.01 8.05
N LEU A 27 2.63 -0.01 6.71
CA LEU A 27 3.79 -0.43 5.93
C LEU A 27 4.96 0.55 6.05
N ALA A 28 4.68 1.86 6.14
CA ALA A 28 5.71 2.86 6.36
C ALA A 28 6.38 2.72 7.75
N ASN A 29 5.60 2.48 8.80
CA ASN A 29 6.10 2.21 10.15
C ASN A 29 6.89 0.91 10.20
N TYR A 30 6.41 -0.14 9.55
CA TYR A 30 7.15 -1.40 9.49
C TYR A 30 8.48 -1.26 8.73
N ALA A 31 8.49 -0.54 7.60
CA ALA A 31 9.72 -0.27 6.86
C ALA A 31 10.73 0.54 7.67
N ALA A 32 10.29 1.65 8.29
CA ALA A 32 11.17 2.51 9.08
C ALA A 32 11.67 1.85 10.36
N SER A 33 10.75 1.40 11.23
CA SER A 33 11.08 0.89 12.56
C SER A 33 11.44 -0.60 12.55
N GLY A 34 10.77 -1.40 11.73
CA GLY A 34 10.97 -2.85 11.66
C GLY A 34 12.15 -3.26 10.80
N LEU A 35 12.41 -2.56 9.70
CA LEU A 35 13.50 -2.87 8.75
C LEU A 35 14.64 -1.85 8.76
N GLY A 36 14.51 -0.72 9.45
CA GLY A 36 15.53 0.33 9.50
C GLY A 36 15.70 1.07 8.17
N GLU A 37 14.67 1.08 7.31
CA GLU A 37 14.72 1.68 5.98
C GLU A 37 14.33 3.16 6.04
N LYS A 38 15.11 4.03 5.39
CA LYS A 38 14.73 5.45 5.28
C LYS A 38 13.49 5.57 4.41
N THR A 39 12.36 5.95 5.02
CA THR A 39 11.03 5.77 4.42
C THR A 39 10.29 7.08 4.23
N ALA A 40 9.58 7.20 3.10
CA ALA A 40 8.57 8.23 2.88
C ALA A 40 7.21 7.63 2.54
N CYS A 41 6.14 8.34 2.93
CA CYS A 41 4.76 8.03 2.59
C CYS A 41 4.15 9.22 1.86
N LEU A 42 3.62 8.99 0.66
CA LEU A 42 3.08 10.00 -0.24
C LEU A 42 1.59 9.77 -0.35
N GLU A 43 0.79 10.70 0.14
CA GLU A 43 -0.65 10.73 -0.13
C GLU A 43 -0.87 11.36 -1.50
N LEU A 44 -1.35 10.54 -2.44
CA LEU A 44 -1.67 10.97 -3.80
C LEU A 44 -3.17 11.29 -3.94
N SER A 45 -4.01 10.62 -3.13
CA SER A 45 -5.44 10.91 -3.08
C SER A 45 -5.69 12.28 -2.45
N ARG A 46 -6.71 13.01 -2.96
CA ARG A 46 -6.99 14.38 -2.53
C ARG A 46 -7.91 14.48 -1.31
N HIS A 47 -8.05 13.39 -0.55
CA HIS A 47 -8.88 13.35 0.65
C HIS A 47 -8.25 14.11 1.83
N GLY A 48 -6.92 14.28 1.83
CA GLY A 48 -6.20 15.15 2.75
C GLY A 48 -6.06 14.59 4.18
N GLU A 49 -6.15 13.27 4.33
CA GLU A 49 -6.01 12.58 5.62
C GLU A 49 -4.69 12.95 6.31
N LEU A 50 -3.58 12.99 5.57
CA LEU A 50 -2.27 13.36 6.13
C LEU A 50 -2.18 14.85 6.49
N ARG A 51 -2.84 15.74 5.73
CA ARG A 51 -2.87 17.18 6.05
C ARG A 51 -3.58 17.44 7.38
N HIS A 52 -4.63 16.68 7.68
CA HIS A 52 -5.37 16.80 8.94
C HIS A 52 -4.61 16.21 10.13
N TRP A 53 -3.70 15.25 9.89
CA TRP A 53 -2.90 14.65 10.96
C TRP A 53 -1.87 15.63 11.54
N LYS A 54 -1.05 16.28 10.71
CA LYS A 54 0.02 17.17 11.19
C LYS A 54 0.37 18.27 10.20
N ALA A 55 0.72 19.44 10.74
CA ALA A 55 1.20 20.56 9.94
C ALA A 55 2.51 20.21 9.22
N VAL A 56 2.60 20.61 7.95
CA VAL A 56 3.80 20.45 7.12
C VAL A 56 4.81 21.56 7.35
N ASN A 57 6.07 21.28 7.04
CA ASN A 57 7.15 22.25 6.99
C ASN A 57 7.18 23.04 5.66
N GLU A 58 8.16 23.92 5.50
CA GLU A 58 8.39 24.74 4.30
C GLU A 58 8.68 23.93 3.02
N LYS A 59 8.98 22.63 3.16
CA LYS A 59 9.19 21.68 2.06
C LYS A 59 7.95 20.82 1.78
N ASN A 60 6.79 21.18 2.34
CA ASN A 60 5.50 20.51 2.18
C ASN A 60 5.45 19.05 2.66
N TYR A 61 6.17 18.72 3.74
CA TYR A 61 6.05 17.42 4.41
C TYR A 61 6.18 17.55 5.92
N PHE A 62 5.80 16.53 6.67
CA PHE A 62 6.12 16.42 8.10
C PHE A 62 6.84 15.12 8.40
N THR A 63 7.51 15.05 9.54
CA THR A 63 8.16 13.83 10.02
C THR A 63 7.41 13.28 11.24
N ASP A 64 7.21 11.97 11.26
CA ASP A 64 6.71 11.23 12.42
C ASP A 64 7.34 9.83 12.45
N ALA A 65 7.78 9.37 13.62
CA ALA A 65 8.49 8.08 13.80
C ALA A 65 9.63 7.82 12.79
N GLY A 66 10.36 8.86 12.36
CA GLY A 66 11.45 8.75 11.38
C GLY A 66 11.01 8.64 9.90
N ILE A 67 9.70 8.75 9.63
CA ILE A 67 9.11 8.69 8.29
C ILE A 67 8.78 10.10 7.81
N SER A 68 9.05 10.39 6.53
CA SER A 68 8.60 11.63 5.89
C SER A 68 7.23 11.44 5.24
N TYR A 69 6.22 12.15 5.72
CA TYR A 69 4.86 12.13 5.19
C TYR A 69 4.62 13.34 4.31
N TYR A 70 4.27 13.10 3.05
CA TYR A 70 3.97 14.12 2.04
C TYR A 70 2.48 14.10 1.73
N PRO A 71 1.70 15.07 2.23
CA PRO A 71 0.29 15.17 1.90
C PRO A 71 0.06 15.73 0.49
N ASP A 72 -1.00 15.26 -0.20
CA ASP A 72 -1.50 15.82 -1.47
C ASP A 72 -0.41 16.03 -2.54
N VAL A 73 0.37 14.97 -2.80
CA VAL A 73 1.47 14.97 -3.76
C VAL A 73 0.92 14.92 -5.19
N GLN A 74 1.25 15.96 -5.96
CA GLN A 74 0.96 16.01 -7.38
C GLN A 74 1.93 15.14 -8.18
N LYS A 75 1.46 14.58 -9.30
CA LYS A 75 2.22 13.63 -10.14
C LYS A 75 3.60 14.14 -10.56
N ASP A 76 3.71 15.43 -10.87
CA ASP A 76 4.97 16.05 -11.30
C ASP A 76 6.06 16.03 -10.20
N LYS A 77 5.67 15.86 -8.93
CA LYS A 77 6.62 15.77 -7.81
C LYS A 77 7.11 14.34 -7.53
N ILE A 78 6.40 13.32 -8.00
CA ILE A 78 6.73 11.91 -7.73
C ILE A 78 8.15 11.56 -8.22
N PRO A 79 8.56 11.91 -9.46
CA PRO A 79 9.93 11.62 -9.92
C PRO A 79 11.01 12.27 -9.07
N ILE A 80 10.77 13.49 -8.58
CA ILE A 80 11.71 14.21 -7.72
C ILE A 80 11.85 13.49 -6.38
N LEU A 81 10.73 13.03 -5.79
CA LEU A 81 10.74 12.30 -4.52
C LEU A 81 11.39 10.92 -4.65
N LEU A 82 11.19 10.22 -5.77
CA LEU A 82 11.88 8.97 -6.09
C LEU A 82 13.41 9.12 -6.21
N ASN A 83 13.91 10.32 -6.55
CA ASN A 83 15.33 10.62 -6.63
C ASN A 83 15.92 11.16 -5.31
N ARG A 84 15.13 11.26 -4.24
CA ARG A 84 15.65 11.60 -2.90
C ARG A 84 16.29 10.37 -2.26
N ASP A 85 17.09 10.63 -1.23
CA ASP A 85 17.74 9.60 -0.43
C ASP A 85 16.72 8.86 0.46
N TYR A 86 15.92 7.98 -0.14
CA TYR A 86 14.99 7.06 0.53
C TYR A 86 15.30 5.62 0.10
N ASP A 87 15.20 4.69 1.03
CA ASP A 87 15.22 3.25 0.75
C ASP A 87 13.84 2.77 0.27
N LYS A 88 12.78 3.35 0.83
CA LYS A 88 11.38 2.94 0.64
C LYS A 88 10.48 4.14 0.42
N ILE A 89 9.61 4.06 -0.58
CA ILE A 89 8.53 5.01 -0.82
C ILE A 89 7.20 4.25 -0.85
N ILE A 90 6.28 4.64 0.01
CA ILE A 90 4.90 4.15 0.02
C ILE A 90 4.02 5.20 -0.65
N MET A 91 3.27 4.81 -1.67
CA MET A 91 2.33 5.67 -2.39
C MET A 91 0.90 5.27 -2.03
N ASP A 92 0.25 6.11 -1.24
CA ASP A 92 -1.18 6.02 -0.93
C ASP A 92 -1.98 6.64 -2.08
N VAL A 93 -2.43 5.78 -3.00
CA VAL A 93 -3.26 6.18 -4.15
C VAL A 93 -4.71 6.46 -3.73
N GLY A 94 -5.13 6.03 -2.53
CA GLY A 94 -6.54 6.01 -2.14
C GLY A 94 -7.39 5.26 -3.16
N ASP A 95 -8.54 5.82 -3.51
CA ASP A 95 -9.45 5.31 -4.56
C ASP A 95 -9.21 5.95 -5.94
N ALA A 96 -8.12 6.71 -6.10
CA ALA A 96 -7.78 7.44 -7.32
C ALA A 96 -6.98 6.60 -8.34
N TYR A 97 -7.26 5.28 -8.45
CA TYR A 97 -6.52 4.38 -9.36
C TYR A 97 -6.50 4.88 -10.80
N ILE A 98 -7.62 5.38 -11.33
CA ILE A 98 -7.68 5.90 -12.71
C ILE A 98 -6.74 7.09 -12.88
N GLU A 99 -6.69 8.00 -11.90
CA GLU A 99 -5.79 9.15 -11.94
C GLU A 99 -4.34 8.69 -11.88
N PHE A 100 -3.96 7.81 -10.94
CA PHE A 100 -2.56 7.44 -10.71
C PHE A 100 -2.15 6.08 -11.30
N ARG A 101 -2.87 5.59 -12.31
CA ARG A 101 -2.67 4.27 -12.93
C ARG A 101 -1.21 4.03 -13.32
N GLU A 102 -0.60 4.97 -14.03
CA GLU A 102 0.77 4.83 -14.53
C GLU A 102 1.80 4.79 -13.40
N GLU A 103 1.59 5.56 -12.34
CA GLU A 103 2.46 5.56 -11.15
C GLU A 103 2.35 4.24 -10.40
N LEU A 104 1.12 3.71 -10.27
CA LEU A 104 0.92 2.38 -9.70
C LEU A 104 1.60 1.30 -10.54
N LEU A 105 1.47 1.34 -11.88
CA LEU A 105 2.11 0.38 -12.79
C LEU A 105 3.65 0.37 -12.67
N ARG A 106 4.25 1.53 -12.42
CA ARG A 106 5.70 1.68 -12.24
C ARG A 106 6.22 1.14 -10.90
N CYS A 107 5.36 0.96 -9.90
CA CYS A 107 5.78 0.56 -8.56
C CYS A 107 6.43 -0.84 -8.54
N ASP A 108 7.45 -1.03 -7.71
CA ASP A 108 8.13 -2.32 -7.51
C ASP A 108 7.24 -3.38 -6.84
N GLN A 109 6.18 -2.93 -6.19
CA GLN A 109 5.11 -3.74 -5.62
C GLN A 109 3.80 -2.96 -5.66
N LYS A 110 2.71 -3.66 -5.95
CA LYS A 110 1.39 -3.07 -6.13
C LYS A 110 0.41 -3.81 -5.22
N ILE A 111 -0.36 -3.07 -4.44
CA ILE A 111 -1.36 -3.63 -3.54
C ILE A 111 -2.70 -3.00 -3.88
N VAL A 112 -3.72 -3.84 -4.02
CA VAL A 112 -5.08 -3.40 -4.33
C VAL A 112 -6.01 -3.90 -3.23
N LEU A 113 -6.55 -2.97 -2.44
CA LEU A 113 -7.49 -3.24 -1.37
C LEU A 113 -8.91 -3.28 -1.91
N LEU A 114 -9.58 -4.42 -1.73
CA LEU A 114 -10.95 -4.66 -2.15
C LEU A 114 -11.84 -4.85 -0.91
N ASN A 115 -12.82 -3.98 -0.74
CA ASN A 115 -13.84 -4.17 0.28
C ASN A 115 -15.00 -4.99 -0.30
N LEU A 116 -15.24 -6.17 0.27
CA LEU A 116 -16.32 -7.08 -0.15
C LEU A 116 -17.52 -7.06 0.81
N ASN A 117 -17.66 -6.00 1.62
CA ASN A 117 -18.88 -5.79 2.38
C ASN A 117 -20.07 -5.66 1.42
N PRO A 118 -21.29 -6.10 1.80
CA PRO A 118 -22.43 -6.12 0.89
C PRO A 118 -22.73 -4.77 0.21
N TRP A 119 -22.51 -3.65 0.90
CA TRP A 119 -22.73 -2.30 0.36
C TRP A 119 -21.53 -1.71 -0.40
N GLN A 120 -20.38 -2.40 -0.46
CA GLN A 120 -19.15 -1.95 -1.16
C GLN A 120 -18.67 -2.91 -2.25
N GLU A 121 -19.22 -4.12 -2.34
CA GLU A 121 -18.82 -5.14 -3.32
C GLU A 121 -18.84 -4.59 -4.76
N PHE A 122 -19.84 -3.79 -5.12
CA PHE A 122 -19.94 -3.16 -6.45
C PHE A 122 -18.69 -2.34 -6.82
N ALA A 123 -18.06 -1.69 -5.85
CA ALA A 123 -16.87 -0.86 -6.08
C ALA A 123 -15.63 -1.74 -6.30
N ALA A 124 -15.53 -2.86 -5.57
CA ALA A 124 -14.50 -3.86 -5.80
C ALA A 124 -14.64 -4.52 -7.17
N GLU A 125 -15.86 -4.90 -7.57
CA GLU A 125 -16.12 -5.44 -8.91
C GLU A 125 -15.75 -4.45 -10.01
N ARG A 126 -16.13 -3.18 -9.86
CA ARG A 126 -15.81 -2.12 -10.81
C ARG A 126 -14.30 -1.98 -10.98
N LEU A 127 -13.55 -1.91 -9.87
CA LEU A 127 -12.10 -1.77 -9.92
C LEU A 127 -11.42 -2.99 -10.55
N ILE A 128 -11.84 -4.20 -10.20
CA ILE A 128 -11.28 -5.43 -10.78
C ILE A 128 -11.54 -5.52 -12.27
N ARG A 129 -12.75 -5.18 -12.74
CA ARG A 129 -13.06 -5.20 -14.18
C ARG A 129 -12.18 -4.24 -14.98
N MET A 130 -11.86 -3.06 -14.42
CA MET A 130 -10.90 -2.15 -15.03
C MET A 130 -9.51 -2.81 -15.11
N MET A 131 -9.07 -3.43 -14.02
CA MET A 131 -7.77 -4.07 -13.89
C MET A 131 -7.61 -5.39 -14.68
N GLN A 132 -8.69 -6.04 -15.11
CA GLN A 132 -8.63 -7.22 -15.97
C GLN A 132 -8.09 -6.92 -17.37
N SER A 133 -8.27 -5.68 -17.84
CA SER A 133 -7.71 -5.21 -19.11
C SER A 133 -6.27 -4.70 -19.01
N GLU A 134 -5.71 -4.66 -17.80
CA GLU A 134 -4.42 -4.06 -17.51
C GLU A 134 -3.26 -5.00 -17.87
N ASP A 135 -2.28 -4.51 -18.62
CA ASP A 135 -1.00 -5.20 -18.77
C ASP A 135 -0.07 -4.82 -17.62
N TRP A 136 -0.11 -5.65 -16.58
CA TRP A 136 0.74 -5.51 -15.40
C TRP A 136 2.23 -5.79 -15.65
N GLY A 137 2.62 -6.24 -16.85
CA GLY A 137 3.97 -6.72 -17.12
C GLY A 137 4.37 -7.85 -16.16
N GLY A 138 5.64 -7.83 -15.74
CA GLY A 138 6.24 -8.86 -14.87
C GLY A 138 5.91 -8.77 -13.39
N ILE A 139 5.34 -7.65 -12.91
CA ILE A 139 5.02 -7.42 -11.49
C ILE A 139 3.50 -7.30 -11.34
N LYS A 140 2.86 -8.40 -10.95
CA LYS A 140 1.42 -8.47 -10.72
C LYS A 140 1.02 -7.83 -9.38
N PRO A 141 -0.19 -7.25 -9.25
CA PRO A 141 -0.67 -6.72 -8.00
C PRO A 141 -1.05 -7.82 -7.01
N VAL A 142 -0.86 -7.53 -5.72
CA VAL A 142 -1.44 -8.30 -4.63
C VAL A 142 -2.84 -7.74 -4.37
N PHE A 143 -3.86 -8.55 -4.61
CA PHE A 143 -5.21 -8.22 -4.16
C PHE A 143 -5.35 -8.60 -2.69
N ALA A 144 -5.95 -7.71 -1.90
CA ALA A 144 -6.09 -7.94 -0.47
C ALA A 144 -7.34 -7.26 0.11
N GLY A 145 -7.69 -7.62 1.34
CA GLY A 145 -8.65 -6.84 2.12
C GLY A 145 -8.62 -7.19 3.60
N VAL A 146 -9.20 -6.32 4.41
CA VAL A 146 -9.10 -6.37 5.88
C VAL A 146 -10.24 -7.19 6.48
N PHE A 147 -11.48 -6.83 6.15
CA PHE A 147 -12.69 -7.49 6.67
C PHE A 147 -13.35 -8.27 5.56
N ILE A 148 -13.03 -9.56 5.45
CA ILE A 148 -13.60 -10.42 4.41
C ILE A 148 -13.94 -11.80 4.98
N GLU A 149 -15.23 -12.15 4.86
CA GLU A 149 -15.71 -13.51 5.11
C GLU A 149 -15.15 -14.50 4.07
N ASP A 150 -14.73 -15.69 4.51
CA ASP A 150 -14.08 -16.67 3.62
C ASP A 150 -14.97 -17.12 2.46
N ALA A 151 -16.28 -17.26 2.69
CA ALA A 151 -17.21 -17.67 1.64
C ALA A 151 -17.32 -16.60 0.54
N VAL A 152 -17.42 -15.32 0.94
CA VAL A 152 -17.48 -14.17 0.03
C VAL A 152 -16.17 -14.05 -0.75
N ARG A 153 -15.02 -14.11 -0.05
CA ARG A 153 -13.69 -14.09 -0.67
C ARG A 153 -13.55 -15.15 -1.75
N LYS A 154 -13.80 -16.42 -1.41
CA LYS A 154 -13.61 -17.56 -2.34
C LYS A 154 -14.52 -17.45 -3.57
N LYS A 155 -15.75 -16.97 -3.38
CA LYS A 155 -16.68 -16.72 -4.50
C LYS A 155 -16.14 -15.63 -5.43
N PHE A 156 -15.63 -14.54 -4.85
CA PHE A 156 -15.08 -13.42 -5.61
C PHE A 156 -13.80 -13.81 -6.36
N GLU A 157 -12.85 -14.47 -5.69
CA GLU A 157 -11.63 -15.04 -6.28
C GLU A 157 -11.93 -15.95 -7.47
N LYS A 158 -12.89 -16.88 -7.31
CA LYS A 158 -13.31 -17.78 -8.39
C LYS A 158 -13.92 -17.03 -9.57
N THR A 159 -14.76 -16.03 -9.30
CA THR A 159 -15.43 -15.23 -10.34
C THR A 159 -14.44 -14.45 -11.19
N TYR A 160 -13.42 -13.86 -10.57
CA TYR A 160 -12.51 -12.94 -11.23
C TYR A 160 -11.12 -13.53 -11.55
N GLY A 161 -10.85 -14.77 -11.13
CA GLY A 161 -9.59 -15.47 -11.38
C GLY A 161 -8.41 -14.85 -10.64
N ILE A 162 -8.65 -14.32 -9.43
CA ILE A 162 -7.63 -13.68 -8.59
C ILE A 162 -7.43 -14.45 -7.29
N GLN A 163 -6.36 -14.13 -6.56
CA GLN A 163 -6.12 -14.59 -5.20
C GLN A 163 -6.02 -13.38 -4.27
N MET A 164 -6.68 -13.45 -3.12
CA MET A 164 -6.83 -12.35 -2.18
C MET A 164 -6.21 -12.67 -0.83
N LEU A 165 -5.24 -11.86 -0.44
CA LEU A 165 -4.64 -11.90 0.89
C LEU A 165 -5.58 -11.25 1.93
N LYS A 166 -5.77 -11.90 3.06
CA LYS A 166 -6.37 -11.26 4.24
C LYS A 166 -5.32 -10.45 4.99
N ILE A 167 -5.52 -9.14 5.05
CA ILE A 167 -4.70 -8.25 5.87
C ILE A 167 -5.09 -8.47 7.34
N PRO A 168 -4.13 -8.67 8.26
CA PRO A 168 -4.45 -8.79 9.67
C PRO A 168 -5.11 -7.51 10.19
N TRP A 169 -5.89 -7.65 11.26
CA TRP A 169 -6.44 -6.49 11.95
C TRP A 169 -5.31 -5.76 12.68
N ILE A 170 -5.01 -4.53 12.24
CA ILE A 170 -3.97 -3.67 12.81
C ILE A 170 -4.68 -2.52 13.53
N PRO A 171 -4.85 -2.54 14.86
CA PRO A 171 -5.60 -1.50 15.57
C PRO A 171 -4.95 -0.12 15.48
N ASP A 172 -3.63 -0.04 15.65
CA ASP A 172 -2.84 1.19 15.47
C ASP A 172 -1.83 0.97 14.33
N PRO A 173 -1.93 1.69 13.20
CA PRO A 173 -1.01 1.52 12.07
C PRO A 173 0.41 2.00 12.40
N ARG A 174 0.66 2.60 13.57
CA ARG A 174 2.00 2.97 14.03
C ARG A 174 2.64 1.88 14.89
N CYS A 175 1.88 0.85 15.29
CA CYS A 175 2.33 -0.23 16.16
C CYS A 175 2.02 -1.59 15.53
N ILE A 176 3.00 -2.18 14.85
CA ILE A 176 2.85 -3.49 14.22
C ILE A 176 3.33 -4.57 15.20
N HIS A 177 2.47 -5.54 15.46
CA HIS A 177 2.79 -6.67 16.33
C HIS A 177 3.55 -7.77 15.58
N THR A 178 4.32 -8.57 16.33
CA THR A 178 5.27 -9.54 15.77
C THR A 178 4.62 -10.62 14.92
N GLU A 179 3.39 -11.00 15.24
CA GLU A 179 2.54 -11.94 14.53
C GLU A 179 2.22 -11.49 13.09
N ASP A 180 2.17 -10.18 12.85
CA ASP A 180 1.81 -9.59 11.56
C ASP A 180 3.02 -9.32 10.67
N PHE A 181 4.24 -9.46 11.20
CA PHE A 181 5.48 -9.15 10.49
C PHE A 181 5.60 -9.90 9.17
N SER A 182 5.22 -11.18 9.14
CA SER A 182 5.24 -11.98 7.91
C SER A 182 4.37 -11.39 6.79
N CYS A 183 3.21 -10.84 7.15
CA CYS A 183 2.31 -10.19 6.22
C CYS A 183 2.92 -8.87 5.72
N MET A 184 3.49 -8.06 6.63
CA MET A 184 4.14 -6.81 6.26
C MET A 184 5.37 -7.04 5.37
N GLU A 185 6.21 -8.04 5.67
CA GLU A 185 7.36 -8.42 4.85
C GLU A 185 6.93 -8.85 3.44
N TYR A 186 5.85 -9.64 3.34
CA TYR A 186 5.28 -10.03 2.04
C TYR A 186 4.77 -8.82 1.26
N LEU A 187 3.99 -7.95 1.91
CA LEU A 187 3.42 -6.75 1.28
C LEU A 187 4.49 -5.74 0.87
N LEU A 188 5.60 -5.63 1.58
CA LEU A 188 6.74 -4.77 1.20
C LEU A 188 7.67 -5.41 0.16
N ASN A 189 7.42 -6.67 -0.24
CA ASN A 189 8.33 -7.49 -1.02
C ASN A 189 9.75 -7.54 -0.39
N ALA A 190 9.80 -7.65 0.93
CA ALA A 190 11.02 -7.70 1.73
C ALA A 190 11.49 -9.16 1.89
N ILE A 191 12.05 -9.74 0.82
CA ILE A 191 12.59 -11.11 0.88
C ILE A 191 13.91 -11.10 1.69
N GLY A 192 13.94 -11.85 2.80
CA GLY A 192 15.19 -12.36 3.40
C GLY A 192 15.99 -11.41 4.31
N LYS A 193 15.45 -10.26 4.73
CA LYS A 193 16.13 -9.40 5.72
C LYS A 193 15.89 -9.78 7.19
N GLY A 194 14.91 -10.63 7.47
CA GLY A 194 14.63 -11.15 8.82
C GLY A 194 15.00 -12.63 8.96
N LYS A 195 15.86 -12.98 9.93
CA LYS A 195 16.01 -14.37 10.42
C LYS A 195 14.79 -14.80 11.24
N ARG A 196 13.57 -14.68 10.69
CA ARG A 196 12.32 -14.93 11.42
C ARG A 196 11.55 -16.08 10.78
N LYS A 197 10.89 -16.90 11.61
CA LYS A 197 10.05 -18.02 11.15
C LYS A 197 8.96 -17.46 10.24
N LYS A 198 8.89 -17.93 8.99
CA LYS A 198 7.79 -17.60 8.08
C LYS A 198 6.50 -18.22 8.63
N SER A 199 5.60 -17.43 9.18
CA SER A 199 4.20 -17.82 9.35
C SER A 199 3.52 -17.94 7.99
N ARG A 200 2.51 -18.80 7.92
CA ARG A 200 1.74 -19.03 6.68
C ARG A 200 0.87 -17.80 6.40
N LEU A 201 0.98 -17.23 5.20
CA LEU A 201 0.15 -16.12 4.77
C LEU A 201 -1.31 -16.57 4.59
N PRO A 202 -2.29 -15.80 5.06
CA PRO A 202 -3.72 -16.15 4.98
C PRO A 202 -4.30 -15.77 3.61
N PHE A 203 -3.89 -16.50 2.57
CA PHE A 203 -4.59 -16.50 1.28
C PHE A 203 -5.89 -17.32 1.32
#